data_AF-A0A5E4LD44-F1
#
_entry.id   AF-A0A5E4LD44-F1
#
_cell.length_a   1.000
_cell.length_b   1.000
_cell.length_c   1.000
_cell.angle_alpha   90.00
_cell.angle_beta   90.00
_cell.angle_gamma   90.00
#
_symmetry.space_group_name_H-M   'P 1'
#
loop_
_entity.id
_entity.type
_entity.pdbx_description
1 polymer ?
#
loop_
_entity_poly.entity_id
_entity_poly.type
_entity_poly.pdbx_seq_one_letter_code
_entity_poly.pdbx_strand_id
1 'polypeptide(L)'
;MPRSASCKGQMFEPFNLLIGAIIALMMLAIIVGAVNYFDKKRLEVSSQKLDDGIANAVRQPNGQPLLVKEILLQEGTSMASHGVSSKTGLKEECISFDSGGVSGLTVSGSPPGSLLNVEARVLVNVIVTCTANPSQSCEVGCIISFESAA
;
A
#
# COMPACT_ATOMS: atom_id res chain seq x y z
N MET A 1 47.21 43.50 -45.59
CA MET A 1 47.13 42.02 -45.54
C MET A 1 46.45 41.60 -44.24
N PRO A 2 45.13 41.32 -44.22
CA PRO A 2 44.48 40.74 -43.07
C PRO A 2 44.66 39.21 -43.11
N ARG A 3 45.25 38.64 -42.05
CA ARG A 3 45.28 37.19 -41.83
C ARG A 3 43.94 36.76 -41.25
N SER A 4 43.19 35.97 -42.01
CA SER A 4 42.00 35.27 -41.56
C SER A 4 42.39 34.23 -40.51
N ALA A 5 42.10 34.50 -39.23
CA ALA A 5 42.24 33.50 -38.17
C ALA A 5 40.97 32.63 -38.12
N SER A 6 41.19 31.36 -38.37
CA SER A 6 40.28 30.22 -38.35
C SER A 6 39.17 30.26 -37.27
N CYS A 7 37.92 30.52 -37.69
CA CYS A 7 36.72 30.16 -36.92
C CYS A 7 36.34 28.69 -37.22
N LYS A 8 37.10 27.74 -36.69
CA LYS A 8 36.77 26.31 -36.67
C LYS A 8 37.16 25.75 -35.31
N GLY A 9 36.27 25.88 -34.33
CA GLY A 9 36.51 25.35 -32.98
C GLY A 9 35.39 25.63 -31.97
N GLN A 10 34.70 26.78 -32.07
CA GLN A 10 33.71 27.21 -31.07
C GLN A 10 32.29 26.62 -31.24
N MET A 11 32.00 25.86 -32.30
CA MET A 11 30.66 25.27 -32.50
C MET A 11 30.46 23.90 -31.82
N PHE A 12 31.52 23.23 -31.37
CA PHE A 12 31.43 21.86 -30.84
C PHE A 12 31.25 21.79 -29.32
N GLU A 13 31.61 22.84 -28.60
CA GLU A 13 31.47 22.94 -27.15
C GLU A 13 30.01 22.92 -26.66
N PRO A 14 29.08 23.72 -27.22
CA PRO A 14 27.68 23.67 -26.80
C PRO A 14 26.99 22.36 -27.17
N PHE A 15 27.42 21.68 -28.24
CA PHE A 15 26.86 20.39 -28.65
C PHE A 15 27.24 19.27 -27.67
N ASN A 16 28.49 19.23 -27.21
CA ASN A 16 28.93 18.28 -26.19
C ASN A 16 28.24 18.53 -24.83
N LEU A 17 28.02 19.80 -24.47
CA LEU A 17 27.29 20.18 -23.26
C LEU A 17 25.82 19.73 -23.33
N LEU A 18 25.19 19.87 -24.50
CA LEU A 18 23.82 19.44 -24.75
C LEU A 18 23.67 17.90 -24.71
N ILE A 19 24.62 17.16 -25.30
CA ILE A 19 24.65 15.69 -25.19
C ILE A 19 24.79 15.24 -23.73
N GLY A 20 25.68 15.87 -22.97
CA GLY A 20 25.85 15.59 -21.54
C GLY A 20 24.55 15.82 -20.75
N ALA A 21 23.84 16.91 -21.04
CA ALA A 21 22.55 17.21 -20.43
C ALA A 21 21.48 16.15 -20.76
N ILE A 22 21.40 15.69 -22.02
CA ILE A 22 20.43 14.65 -22.42
C ILE A 22 20.73 13.32 -21.70
N ILE A 23 22.00 12.90 -21.63
CA ILE A 23 22.39 11.66 -20.95
C ILE A 23 22.07 11.75 -19.45
N ALA A 24 22.36 12.90 -18.81
CA ALA A 24 22.03 13.11 -17.40
C ALA A 24 20.51 13.06 -17.15
N LEU A 25 19.71 13.64 -18.06
CA LEU A 25 18.25 13.63 -17.96
C LEU A 25 17.70 12.20 -18.12
N MET A 26 18.24 11.41 -19.04
CA MET A 26 17.88 9.98 -19.16
C MET A 26 18.22 9.20 -17.90
N MET A 27 19.40 9.40 -17.31
CA MET A 27 19.76 8.75 -16.05
C MET A 27 18.78 9.11 -14.92
N LEU A 28 18.42 10.39 -14.80
CA LEU A 28 17.46 10.84 -13.79
C LEU A 28 16.09 10.19 -14.01
N ALA A 29 15.62 10.10 -15.26
CA ALA A 29 14.36 9.43 -15.59
C ALA A 29 14.38 7.94 -15.20
N ILE A 30 15.49 7.24 -15.43
CA ILE A 30 15.65 5.84 -15.03
C ILE A 30 15.59 5.71 -13.50
N ILE A 31 16.28 6.58 -12.76
CA ILE A 31 16.28 6.55 -11.28
C ILE A 31 14.87 6.78 -10.74
N VAL A 32 14.17 7.81 -11.23
CA VAL A 32 12.78 8.09 -10.82
C VAL A 32 11.86 6.92 -11.19
N GLY A 33 12.05 6.33 -12.36
CA GLY A 33 11.33 5.13 -12.78
C GLY A 33 11.53 3.95 -11.83
N ALA A 34 12.78 3.68 -11.43
CA ALA A 34 13.11 2.62 -10.49
C ALA A 34 12.50 2.85 -9.10
N VAL A 35 12.58 4.08 -8.56
CA VAL A 35 11.98 4.43 -7.26
C VAL A 35 10.46 4.17 -7.28
N ASN A 36 9.77 4.67 -8.31
CA ASN A 36 8.33 4.46 -8.47
C ASN A 36 7.96 2.97 -8.62
N TYR A 37 8.81 2.19 -9.29
CA TYR A 37 8.61 0.74 -9.42
C TYR A 37 8.70 0.04 -8.05
N PHE A 38 9.71 0.36 -7.25
CA PHE A 38 9.87 -0.24 -5.91
C PHE A 38 8.74 0.16 -4.96
N ASP A 39 8.28 1.41 -5.00
CA ASP A 39 7.14 1.85 -4.19
C ASP A 39 5.87 1.05 -4.52
N LYS A 40 5.56 0.85 -5.81
CA LYS A 40 4.42 0.03 -6.24
C LYS A 40 4.55 -1.41 -5.77
N LYS A 41 5.74 -2.01 -5.90
CA LYS A 41 5.98 -3.39 -5.45
C LYS A 41 5.82 -3.55 -3.95
N ARG A 42 6.24 -2.57 -3.15
CA ARG A 42 6.06 -2.60 -1.70
C ARG A 42 4.59 -2.55 -1.29
N LEU A 43 3.78 -1.76 -1.98
CA LEU A 43 2.33 -1.70 -1.77
C LEU A 43 1.63 -3.01 -2.16
N GLU A 44 1.99 -3.58 -3.31
CA GLU A 44 1.48 -4.87 -3.78
C GLU A 44 1.77 -5.99 -2.76
N VAL A 45 3.01 -6.08 -2.28
CA VAL A 45 3.39 -7.07 -1.26
C VAL A 45 2.65 -6.83 0.06
N SER A 46 2.44 -5.58 0.46
CA SER A 46 1.69 -5.26 1.68
C SER A 46 0.22 -5.66 1.56
N SER A 47 -0.42 -5.38 0.42
CA SER A 47 -1.79 -5.81 0.15
C SER A 47 -1.91 -7.33 0.13
N GLN A 48 -0.95 -8.03 -0.50
CA GLN A 48 -0.98 -9.49 -0.55
C GLN A 48 -0.78 -10.10 0.83
N LYS A 49 0.17 -9.60 1.63
CA LYS A 49 0.36 -10.03 3.03
C LYS A 49 -0.90 -9.83 3.87
N LEU A 50 -1.59 -8.71 3.69
CA LEU A 50 -2.84 -8.43 4.39
C LEU A 50 -3.93 -9.43 4.00
N ASP A 51 -4.14 -9.63 2.69
CA ASP A 51 -5.12 -10.58 2.17
C ASP A 51 -4.84 -12.01 2.63
N ASP A 52 -3.58 -12.45 2.55
CA ASP A 52 -3.14 -13.77 3.02
C ASP A 52 -3.32 -13.92 4.54
N GLY A 53 -2.99 -12.88 5.30
CA GLY A 53 -3.20 -12.85 6.75
C GLY A 53 -4.67 -13.00 7.12
N ILE A 54 -5.55 -12.23 6.48
CA ILE A 54 -6.99 -12.34 6.70
C ILE A 54 -7.46 -13.75 6.31
N ALA A 55 -7.13 -14.24 5.11
CA ALA A 55 -7.55 -15.55 4.65
C ALA A 55 -7.07 -16.69 5.58
N ASN A 56 -5.85 -16.60 6.12
CA ASN A 56 -5.33 -17.57 7.08
C ASN A 56 -6.08 -17.54 8.41
N ALA A 57 -6.42 -16.35 8.92
CA ALA A 57 -7.22 -16.21 10.13
C ALA A 57 -8.64 -16.77 9.93
N VAL A 58 -9.26 -16.54 8.78
CA VAL A 58 -10.58 -17.12 8.44
C VAL A 58 -10.53 -18.64 8.39
N ARG A 59 -9.47 -19.23 7.83
CA ARG A 59 -9.28 -20.69 7.76
C ARG A 59 -9.03 -21.34 9.12
N GLN A 60 -8.56 -20.57 10.09
CA GLN A 60 -8.29 -21.04 11.44
C GLN A 60 -9.04 -20.18 12.47
N PRO A 61 -10.38 -20.29 12.55
CA PRO A 61 -11.20 -19.45 13.42
C PRO A 61 -11.15 -19.94 14.89
N ASN A 62 -9.94 -20.00 15.45
CA ASN A 62 -9.65 -20.50 16.80
C ASN A 62 -9.66 -19.39 17.88
N GLY A 63 -9.97 -18.15 17.49
CA GLY A 63 -9.95 -16.97 18.36
C GLY A 63 -8.55 -16.46 18.70
N GLN A 64 -7.49 -17.01 18.11
CA GLN A 64 -6.14 -16.49 18.32
C GLN A 64 -5.87 -15.30 17.40
N PRO A 65 -5.23 -14.23 17.91
CA PRO A 65 -4.86 -13.09 17.09
C PRO A 65 -3.72 -13.48 16.15
N LEU A 66 -3.93 -13.29 14.85
CA LEU A 66 -2.88 -13.40 13.84
C LEU A 66 -2.31 -12.00 13.55
N LEU A 67 -1.03 -11.83 13.87
CA LEU A 67 -0.32 -10.57 13.65
C LEU A 67 0.35 -10.56 12.27
N VAL A 68 -0.06 -9.63 11.41
CA VAL A 68 0.55 -9.34 10.12
C VAL A 68 1.35 -8.04 10.25
N LYS A 69 2.68 -8.15 10.18
CA LYS A 69 3.58 -7.02 10.43
C LYS A 69 3.88 -6.20 9.18
N GLU A 70 4.21 -4.93 9.39
CA GLU A 70 4.76 -4.02 8.38
C GLU A 70 3.89 -3.87 7.12
N ILE A 71 2.59 -3.68 7.32
CA ILE A 71 1.65 -3.42 6.24
C ILE A 71 1.68 -1.93 5.92
N LEU A 72 2.09 -1.61 4.70
CA LEU A 72 2.04 -0.25 4.19
C LEU A 72 0.66 -0.01 3.57
N LEU A 73 -0.07 0.96 4.13
CA LEU A 73 -1.35 1.44 3.59
C LEU A 73 -1.13 2.73 2.82
N GLN A 74 -1.76 2.83 1.64
CA GLN A 74 -1.66 4.00 0.78
C GLN A 74 -2.77 5.00 1.11
N GLU A 75 -2.41 6.28 1.16
CA GLU A 75 -3.37 7.37 1.27
C GLU A 75 -4.46 7.30 0.19
N GLY A 76 -5.70 7.58 0.58
CA GLY A 76 -6.86 7.56 -0.30
C GLY A 76 -7.39 6.17 -0.61
N THR A 77 -6.81 5.10 -0.05
CA THR A 77 -7.39 3.76 -0.16
C THR A 77 -8.50 3.57 0.85
N SER A 78 -9.54 2.83 0.44
CA SER A 78 -10.63 2.43 1.32
C SER A 78 -10.83 0.92 1.24
N MET A 79 -11.04 0.30 2.39
CA MET A 79 -11.32 -1.13 2.53
C MET A 79 -12.73 -1.29 3.08
N ALA A 80 -13.62 -1.82 2.25
CA ALA A 80 -14.99 -2.14 2.66
C ALA A 80 -15.09 -3.61 3.10
N SER A 81 -15.98 -3.88 4.06
CA SER A 81 -16.31 -5.24 4.51
C SER A 81 -16.80 -6.12 3.37
N HIS A 82 -17.52 -5.56 2.39
CA HIS A 82 -17.90 -6.23 1.14
C HIS A 82 -16.68 -6.76 0.35
N GLY A 83 -15.62 -5.95 0.25
CA GLY A 83 -14.39 -6.36 -0.45
C GLY A 83 -13.74 -7.57 0.23
N VAL A 84 -13.65 -7.54 1.56
CA VAL A 84 -13.09 -8.65 2.35
C VAL A 84 -13.98 -9.89 2.32
N SER A 85 -15.30 -9.70 2.39
CA SER A 85 -16.32 -10.75 2.23
C SER A 85 -16.12 -11.51 0.91
N SER A 86 -15.96 -10.79 -0.21
CA SER A 86 -15.79 -11.42 -1.53
C SER A 86 -14.52 -12.28 -1.65
N LYS A 87 -13.45 -11.91 -0.93
CA LYS A 87 -12.16 -12.64 -0.94
C LYS A 87 -12.16 -13.84 0.01
N THR A 88 -12.86 -13.74 1.13
CA THR A 88 -12.82 -14.74 2.22
C THR A 88 -14.01 -15.69 2.21
N GLY A 89 -15.10 -15.34 1.55
CA GLY A 89 -16.38 -16.07 1.59
C GLY A 89 -17.18 -15.82 2.86
N LEU A 90 -16.75 -14.91 3.75
CA LEU A 90 -17.50 -14.53 4.95
C LEU A 90 -18.62 -13.56 4.61
N LYS A 91 -19.72 -13.59 5.38
CA LYS A 91 -20.74 -12.54 5.27
C LYS A 91 -20.19 -11.22 5.78
N GLU A 92 -20.62 -10.12 5.16
CA GLU A 92 -20.19 -8.76 5.49
C GLU A 92 -20.49 -8.36 6.93
N GLU A 93 -21.63 -8.83 7.46
CA GLU A 93 -22.06 -8.61 8.84
C GLU A 93 -21.13 -9.27 9.88
N CYS A 94 -20.30 -10.22 9.45
CA CYS A 94 -19.37 -10.94 10.31
C CYS A 94 -17.96 -10.33 10.32
N ILE A 95 -17.75 -9.20 9.61
CA ILE A 95 -16.46 -8.54 9.47
C ILE A 95 -16.53 -7.16 10.14
N SER A 96 -15.68 -6.94 11.12
CA SER A 96 -15.55 -5.65 11.79
C SER A 96 -14.14 -5.09 11.64
N PHE A 97 -14.04 -3.79 11.39
CA PHE A 97 -12.78 -3.06 11.38
C PHE A 97 -12.64 -2.22 12.65
N ASP A 98 -11.44 -2.16 13.17
CA ASP A 98 -11.06 -1.31 14.30
C ASP A 98 -9.76 -0.57 13.94
N SER A 99 -9.82 0.75 13.80
CA SER A 99 -8.62 1.54 13.47
C SER A 99 -7.54 1.53 14.56
N GLY A 100 -7.86 1.01 15.76
CA GLY A 100 -6.94 0.94 16.91
C GLY A 100 -6.35 2.30 17.31
N GLY A 101 -7.03 3.40 16.95
CA GLY A 101 -6.58 4.76 17.22
C GLY A 101 -5.35 5.21 16.41
N VAL A 102 -5.00 4.51 15.34
CA VAL A 102 -3.87 4.92 14.47
C VAL A 102 -4.22 6.21 13.72
N SER A 103 -3.36 7.22 13.86
CA SER A 103 -3.47 8.48 13.13
C SER A 103 -3.47 8.25 11.61
N GLY A 104 -4.49 8.76 10.92
CA GLY A 104 -4.64 8.59 9.46
C GLY A 104 -5.47 7.37 9.04
N LEU A 105 -6.05 6.63 10.00
CA LEU A 105 -7.06 5.60 9.73
C LEU A 105 -8.38 5.98 10.38
N THR A 106 -9.45 6.03 9.58
CA THR A 106 -10.81 6.27 10.07
C THR A 106 -11.72 5.11 9.67
N VAL A 107 -12.42 4.53 10.64
CA VAL A 107 -13.47 3.53 10.37
C VAL A 107 -14.80 4.26 10.32
N SER A 108 -15.49 4.14 9.20
CA SER A 108 -16.82 4.68 8.97
C SER A 108 -17.80 3.52 8.82
N GLY A 109 -18.95 3.61 9.48
CA GLY A 109 -20.00 2.58 9.42
C GLY A 109 -19.88 1.49 10.49
N SER A 110 -21.01 0.86 10.78
CA SER A 110 -21.16 -0.28 11.70
C SER A 110 -21.58 -1.50 10.86
N PRO A 111 -21.26 -2.74 11.25
CA PRO A 111 -21.67 -3.92 10.49
C PRO A 111 -23.20 -3.98 10.31
N PRO A 112 -23.71 -4.35 9.11
CA PRO A 112 -22.99 -4.63 7.86
C PRO A 112 -22.61 -3.34 7.10
N GLY A 113 -21.41 -3.32 6.50
CA GLY A 113 -20.94 -2.17 5.70
C GLY A 113 -19.89 -1.29 6.39
N SER A 114 -19.13 -1.84 7.33
CA SER A 114 -17.96 -1.16 7.88
C SER A 114 -16.94 -0.87 6.75
N LEU A 115 -16.40 0.34 6.76
CA LEU A 115 -15.50 0.86 5.75
C LEU A 115 -14.32 1.56 6.43
N LEU A 116 -13.12 1.07 6.19
CA LEU A 116 -11.89 1.66 6.66
C LEU A 116 -11.36 2.61 5.59
N ASN A 117 -11.22 3.89 5.92
CA ASN A 117 -10.58 4.91 5.10
C ASN A 117 -9.16 5.18 5.57
N VAL A 118 -8.25 5.27 4.62
CA VAL A 118 -6.84 5.61 4.85
C VAL A 118 -6.62 7.06 4.41
N GLU A 119 -6.49 7.96 5.37
CA GLU A 119 -6.31 9.41 5.14
C GLU A 119 -4.84 9.80 4.97
N ALA A 120 -3.91 8.94 5.38
CA ALA A 120 -2.47 9.19 5.22
C ALA A 120 -1.71 7.89 4.92
N ARG A 121 -0.57 8.00 4.22
CA ARG A 121 0.34 6.85 4.02
C ARG A 121 0.93 6.44 5.37
N VAL A 122 0.56 5.25 5.86
CA VAL A 122 0.96 4.74 7.17
C VAL A 122 1.52 3.33 7.10
N LEU A 123 2.49 3.04 7.96
CA LEU A 123 3.01 1.69 8.20
C LEU A 123 2.39 1.16 9.49
N VAL A 124 1.66 0.06 9.39
CA VAL A 124 0.88 -0.49 10.51
C VAL A 124 1.12 -1.99 10.65
N ASN A 125 0.88 -2.50 11.84
CA ASN A 125 0.68 -3.92 12.07
C ASN A 125 -0.82 -4.20 12.09
N VAL A 126 -1.23 -5.28 11.44
CA VAL A 126 -2.64 -5.68 11.39
C VAL A 126 -2.84 -6.92 12.24
N ILE A 127 -3.80 -6.87 13.15
CA ILE A 127 -4.18 -7.97 14.01
C ILE A 127 -5.52 -8.49 13.52
N VAL A 128 -5.55 -9.72 13.02
CA VAL A 128 -6.79 -10.37 12.59
C VAL A 128 -7.14 -11.45 13.60
N THR A 129 -8.30 -11.30 14.24
CA THR A 129 -8.81 -12.30 15.19
C THR A 129 -10.12 -12.84 14.67
N CYS A 130 -10.15 -14.13 14.34
CA CYS A 130 -11.36 -14.81 13.86
C CYS A 130 -11.80 -15.88 14.85
N THR A 131 -13.09 -15.90 15.18
CA THR A 131 -13.69 -16.88 16.09
C THR A 131 -14.77 -17.67 15.36
N ALA A 132 -14.87 -18.97 15.66
CA ALA A 132 -15.98 -19.81 15.21
C ALA A 132 -17.20 -19.57 16.10
N ASN A 133 -18.37 -19.44 15.47
CA ASN A 133 -19.67 -19.17 16.10
C ASN A 133 -19.70 -17.96 17.06
N PRO A 134 -19.30 -16.76 16.61
CA PRO A 134 -19.44 -15.54 17.40
C PRO A 134 -20.92 -15.18 17.70
N SER A 135 -21.86 -15.56 16.83
CA SER A 135 -23.28 -15.19 16.92
C SER A 135 -24.15 -16.15 16.08
N GLN A 136 -25.48 -16.13 16.27
CA GLN A 136 -26.41 -17.01 15.55
C GLN A 136 -26.48 -16.77 14.03
N SER A 137 -26.00 -15.62 13.54
CA SER A 137 -25.99 -15.25 12.12
C SER A 137 -24.65 -15.51 11.41
N CYS A 138 -23.57 -15.70 12.17
CA CYS A 138 -22.20 -15.82 11.71
C CYS A 138 -21.57 -17.13 12.18
N GLU A 139 -21.24 -18.03 11.25
CA GLU A 139 -20.46 -19.24 11.54
C GLU A 139 -19.00 -18.90 11.89
N VAL A 140 -18.47 -17.83 11.30
CA VAL A 140 -17.14 -17.28 11.60
C VAL A 140 -17.25 -15.77 11.60
N GLY A 141 -16.73 -15.11 12.64
CA GLY A 141 -16.63 -13.65 12.68
C GLY A 141 -15.20 -13.21 12.92
N CYS A 142 -14.83 -12.14 12.24
CA CYS A 142 -13.46 -11.64 12.23
C CYS A 142 -13.43 -10.16 12.59
N ILE A 143 -12.51 -9.83 13.49
CA ILE A 143 -12.18 -8.47 13.86
C ILE A 143 -10.78 -8.18 13.31
N ILE A 144 -10.70 -7.12 12.51
CA ILE A 144 -9.46 -6.65 11.89
C ILE A 144 -9.08 -5.34 12.58
N SER A 145 -8.09 -5.39 13.46
CA SER A 145 -7.58 -4.25 14.20
C SER A 145 -6.24 -3.77 13.64
N PHE A 146 -6.00 -2.46 13.67
CA PHE A 146 -4.76 -1.84 13.20
C PHE A 146 -3.98 -1.25 14.36
N GLU A 147 -2.67 -1.48 14.40
CA GLU A 147 -1.74 -0.92 15.39
C GLU A 147 -0.59 -0.20 14.67
N SER A 148 -0.08 0.89 15.23
CA SER A 148 1.08 1.59 14.67
C SER A 148 2.30 0.67 14.65
N ALA A 149 2.99 0.55 13.50
CA ALA A 149 4.30 -0.09 13.46
C ALA A 149 5.33 0.92 14.01
N ALA A 150 5.66 0.78 15.30
CA ALA A 150 6.70 1.58 15.96
C ALA A 150 8.10 1.33 15.38
#